data_AF-A0A0R1SKC2-F1
#
_entry.id   AF-A0A0R1SKC2-F1
#
_cell.length_a   1.000
_cell.length_b   1.000
_cell.length_c   1.000
_cell.angle_alpha   90.00
_cell.angle_beta   90.00
_cell.angle_gamma   90.00
#
_symmetry.space_group_name_H-M   'P 1'
#
loop_
_entity.id
_entity.type
_entity.pdbx_description
1 polymer ?
#
loop_
_entity_poly.entity_id
_entity_poly.type
_entity_poly.pdbx_seq_one_letter_code
_entity_poly.pdbx_strand_id
1 'polypeptide(L)'
;MFNLGDIITMKKPHACGVNRWEIIRLGADIKIKCMGCGHIVMIPRAEFNKKFKKVLTPAADVDTAEEKLYLPQNQIMRPNKLDQQEDL
;
A
#
# COMPACT_ATOMS: atom_id res chain seq x y z
N MET A 1 -7.48 -8.20 11.07
CA MET A 1 -7.96 -6.89 10.59
C MET A 1 -6.79 -6.18 9.91
N PHE A 2 -7.03 -5.34 8.91
CA PHE A 2 -6.03 -4.50 8.23
C PHE A 2 -6.71 -3.22 7.73
N ASN A 3 -5.96 -2.13 7.63
CA ASN A 3 -6.43 -0.79 7.30
C ASN A 3 -5.66 -0.19 6.12
N LEU A 4 -6.15 0.96 5.63
CA LEU A 4 -5.48 1.73 4.59
C LEU A 4 -4.15 2.29 5.13
N GLY A 5 -3.08 2.16 4.38
CA GLY A 5 -1.73 2.56 4.79
C GLY A 5 -1.00 1.54 5.68
N ASP A 6 -1.63 0.41 6.05
CA ASP A 6 -0.91 -0.60 6.82
C ASP A 6 0.21 -1.22 5.97
N ILE A 7 1.37 -1.41 6.60
CA ILE A 7 2.44 -2.25 6.05
C ILE A 7 2.18 -3.68 6.50
N ILE A 8 1.95 -4.54 5.53
CA ILE A 8 1.59 -5.94 5.72
C ILE A 8 2.65 -6.88 5.14
N THR A 9 2.50 -8.15 5.46
CA THR A 9 3.21 -9.24 4.80
C THR A 9 2.25 -10.27 4.24
N MET A 10 2.61 -10.86 3.11
CA MET A 10 1.84 -11.88 2.40
C MET A 10 2.40 -13.28 2.71
N LYS A 11 1.60 -14.33 2.47
CA LYS A 11 2.03 -15.73 2.64
C LYS A 11 3.13 -16.13 1.65
N LYS A 12 3.07 -15.62 0.42
CA LYS A 12 4.12 -15.79 -0.60
C LYS A 12 4.92 -14.49 -0.74
N PRO A 13 6.25 -14.56 -0.81
CA PRO A 13 7.08 -13.38 -1.00
C PRO A 13 6.88 -12.78 -2.40
N HIS A 14 7.20 -11.49 -2.53
CA HIS A 14 7.29 -10.86 -3.84
C HIS A 14 8.51 -11.39 -4.60
N ALA A 15 8.45 -11.37 -5.94
CA ALA A 15 9.55 -11.80 -6.79
C ALA A 15 10.84 -10.98 -6.60
N CYS A 16 10.75 -9.73 -6.10
CA CYS A 16 11.93 -8.91 -5.80
C CYS A 16 12.67 -9.30 -4.49
N GLY A 17 12.17 -10.30 -3.74
CA GLY A 17 12.73 -10.74 -2.47
C GLY A 17 12.20 -10.01 -1.24
N VAL A 18 11.59 -8.82 -1.39
CA VAL A 18 10.97 -8.08 -0.28
C VAL A 18 9.51 -8.49 -0.10
N ASN A 19 9.12 -8.88 1.12
CA ASN A 19 7.73 -9.26 1.44
C ASN A 19 7.04 -8.27 2.39
N ARG A 20 7.21 -6.98 2.10
CA ARG A 20 6.56 -5.86 2.75
C ARG A 20 5.71 -5.14 1.72
N TRP A 21 4.45 -4.93 2.06
CA TRP A 21 3.48 -4.32 1.17
C TRP A 21 2.69 -3.26 1.91
N GLU A 22 2.46 -2.12 1.27
CA GLU A 22 1.55 -1.10 1.76
C GLU A 22 0.17 -1.30 1.13
N ILE A 23 -0.89 -1.18 1.94
CA ILE A 23 -2.26 -1.16 1.43
C ILE A 23 -2.60 0.25 0.95
N ILE A 24 -2.68 0.42 -0.37
CA ILE A 24 -2.98 1.71 -1.00
C ILE A 24 -4.43 1.83 -1.48
N ARG A 25 -5.25 0.78 -1.38
CA ARG A 25 -6.69 0.89 -1.64
C ARG A 25 -7.44 -0.22 -0.92
N LEU A 26 -8.55 0.16 -0.29
CA LEU A 26 -9.54 -0.77 0.24
C LEU A 26 -10.83 -0.68 -0.58
N GLY A 27 -11.45 -1.84 -0.83
CA GLY A 27 -12.68 -1.93 -1.60
C GLY A 27 -13.03 -3.38 -1.94
N ALA A 28 -13.72 -3.57 -3.08
CA ALA A 28 -13.93 -4.87 -3.70
C ALA A 28 -12.60 -5.51 -4.14
N ASP A 29 -11.72 -4.68 -4.69
CA ASP A 29 -10.33 -5.01 -4.97
C ASP A 29 -9.42 -4.27 -3.99
N ILE A 30 -8.39 -4.96 -3.52
CA ILE A 30 -7.35 -4.42 -2.66
C ILE A 30 -6.16 -4.11 -3.54
N LYS A 31 -5.70 -2.85 -3.50
CA LYS A 31 -4.49 -2.44 -4.22
C LYS A 31 -3.36 -2.34 -3.20
N ILE A 32 -2.25 -3.02 -3.49
CA ILE A 32 -1.07 -3.05 -2.63
C ILE A 32 0.18 -2.61 -3.40
N LYS A 33 1.09 -1.93 -2.72
CA LYS A 33 2.38 -1.48 -3.24
C LYS A 33 3.51 -2.22 -2.54
N CYS A 34 4.48 -2.74 -3.29
CA CYS A 34 5.66 -3.37 -2.71
C CYS A 34 6.62 -2.32 -2.16
N MET A 35 7.07 -2.49 -0.90
CA MET A 35 8.02 -1.54 -0.28
C MET A 35 9.48 -1.74 -0.70
N GLY A 36 9.79 -2.78 -1.46
CA GLY A 36 11.13 -3.01 -1.99
C GLY A 36 11.38 -2.40 -3.37
N CYS A 37 10.37 -2.49 -4.25
CA CYS A 37 10.52 -2.10 -5.65
C CYS A 37 9.40 -1.18 -6.18
N GLY A 38 8.44 -0.81 -5.33
CA GLY A 38 7.35 0.10 -5.68
C GLY A 38 6.28 -0.49 -6.60
N HIS A 39 6.37 -1.77 -6.97
CA HIS A 39 5.42 -2.42 -7.87
C HIS A 39 4.02 -2.49 -7.23
N ILE A 40 2.99 -2.22 -8.02
CA ILE A 40 1.60 -2.13 -7.56
C ILE A 40 0.80 -3.29 -8.12
N VAL A 41 0.10 -4.00 -7.25
CA VAL A 41 -0.77 -5.13 -7.62
C VAL A 41 -2.19 -4.84 -7.13
N MET A 42 -3.17 -5.14 -7.98
CA MET A 42 -4.59 -5.14 -7.63
C MET A 42 -5.05 -6.59 -7.48
N ILE A 43 -5.66 -6.93 -6.35
CA ILE A 43 -6.06 -8.29 -6.01
C ILE A 43 -7.51 -8.26 -5.53
N PRO A 44 -8.38 -9.16 -6.03
CA PRO A 44 -9.73 -9.30 -5.48
C PRO A 44 -9.69 -9.57 -3.97
N ARG A 45 -10.56 -8.92 -3.20
CA ARG A 45 -10.53 -9.01 -1.73
C ARG A 45 -10.55 -10.44 -1.19
N ALA A 46 -11.32 -11.33 -1.83
CA ALA A 46 -11.38 -12.74 -1.43
C ALA A 46 -10.03 -13.46 -1.57
N GLU A 47 -9.29 -13.18 -2.64
CA GLU A 47 -7.96 -13.74 -2.86
C GLU A 47 -6.92 -13.09 -1.94
N PHE A 48 -7.01 -11.78 -1.76
CA PHE A 48 -6.16 -11.05 -0.81
C PHE A 48 -6.28 -11.64 0.60
N ASN A 49 -7.50 -11.86 1.10
CA ASN A 49 -7.71 -12.44 2.43
C ASN A 49 -7.09 -13.84 2.58
N LYS A 50 -7.09 -14.65 1.52
CA LYS A 50 -6.43 -15.97 1.52
C LYS A 50 -4.91 -15.86 1.57
N LYS A 51 -4.34 -14.87 0.88
CA LYS A 51 -2.89 -14.63 0.74
C LYS A 51 -2.31 -13.78 1.87
N PHE A 52 -3.13 -12.99 2.56
CA PHE A 52 -2.73 -12.17 3.70
C PHE A 52 -2.19 -13.04 4.84
N LYS A 53 -1.10 -12.58 5.47
CA LYS A 53 -0.49 -13.27 6.61
C LYS A 53 -0.67 -12.48 7.90
N LYS A 54 -0.14 -11.24 7.96
CA LYS A 54 -0.28 -10.34 9.11
C LYS A 54 0.04 -8.89 8.76
N VAL A 55 -0.39 -7.97 9.62
CA VAL A 55 0.10 -6.59 9.66
C VAL A 55 1.49 -6.60 10.31
N LEU A 56 2.44 -5.85 9.74
CA LEU A 56 3.77 -5.64 10.29
C LEU A 56 3.82 -4.31 11.04
N THR A 57 3.31 -3.25 10.42
CA THR A 57 3.29 -1.90 10.97
C THR A 57 1.90 -1.31 10.68
N PRO A 58 1.13 -0.93 11.71
CA PRO A 58 -0.10 -0.18 11.53
C PRO A 58 0.19 1.16 10.86
N ALA A 59 -0.73 1.69 10.06
CA ALA A 59 -0.55 2.96 9.36
C ALA A 59 -0.16 4.15 10.27
N ALA A 60 -0.62 4.13 11.53
CA ALA A 60 -0.31 5.17 12.51
C ALA A 60 1.16 5.17 12.99
N ASP A 61 1.83 4.03 12.89
CA ASP A 61 3.19 3.81 13.41
C ASP A 61 4.25 3.80 12.30
N VAL A 62 3.86 4.11 11.06
CA VAL A 62 4.80 4.16 9.93
C VAL A 62 5.61 5.43 9.99
N ASP A 63 6.94 5.30 10.11
CA ASP A 63 7.85 6.43 9.95
C ASP A 63 8.02 6.77 8.46
N THR A 64 7.34 7.84 8.04
CA THR A 64 7.38 8.33 6.66
C THR A 64 8.74 8.88 6.23
N ALA A 65 9.65 9.20 7.16
CA ALA A 65 10.98 9.71 6.84
C ALA A 65 11.92 8.61 6.34
N GLU A 66 11.78 7.39 6.87
CA GLU A 66 12.64 6.25 6.51
C GLU A 66 12.09 5.45 5.33
N GLU A 67 10.76 5.34 5.21
CA GLU A 67 10.08 4.54 4.19
C GLU A 67 9.89 5.29 2.87
N LYS A 68 10.96 5.38 2.08
CA LYS A 68 11.01 6.13 0.79
C LYS A 68 9.88 5.82 -0.21
N LEU A 69 9.33 4.61 -0.16
CA LEU A 69 8.29 4.16 -1.08
C LEU A 69 6.89 4.21 -0.49
N TYR A 70 6.71 4.63 0.76
CA TYR A 70 5.39 4.73 1.38
C TYR A 70 4.57 5.87 0.77
N LEU A 71 3.26 5.66 0.57
CA LEU A 71 2.32 6.67 0.08
C LEU A 71 1.41 7.12 1.23
N PRO A 72 1.58 8.35 1.76
CA PRO A 72 0.71 8.82 2.82
C PRO A 72 -0.76 8.82 2.37
N GLN A 73 -1.67 8.59 3.32
CA GLN A 73 -3.10 8.39 3.05
C GLN A 73 -3.74 9.56 2.26
N ASN A 74 -3.22 10.78 2.43
CA ASN A 74 -3.65 11.97 1.68
C ASN A 74 -3.29 11.94 0.18
N GLN A 75 -2.32 11.13 -0.22
CA GLN A 75 -1.88 10.96 -1.61
C GLN A 75 -2.58 9.77 -2.30
N ILE A 76 -3.14 8.85 -1.51
CA ILE A 76 -3.80 7.63 -1.99
C ILE A 76 -5.17 7.90 -2.63
N MET A 77 -5.85 9.00 -2.24
CA MET A 77 -7.18 9.38 -2.77
C MET A 77 -7.17 10.78 -3.41
N ARG A 78 -6.80 10.87 -4.68
CA ARG A 78 -7.24 12.00 -5.53
C ARG A 78 -7.59 11.54 -6.95
N PRO A 79 -8.83 11.09 -7.21
CA PRO A 79 -9.35 10.98 -8.56
C PRO A 79 -9.94 12.34 -8.99
N ASN A 80 -9.11 13.39 -9.06
CA ASN A 80 -9.17 14.51 -10.02
C ASN A 80 -8.02 15.50 -9.69
N LYS A 81 -7.10 15.74 -10.63
CA LYS A 81 -6.12 16.85 -10.59
C LYS A 81 -6.62 17.92 -11.56
N LEU A 82 -7.62 18.68 -11.15
CA LEU A 82 -7.82 20.04 -11.62
C LEU A 82 -7.81 20.87 -10.33
N ASP A 83 -7.06 21.96 -10.31
CA ASP A 83 -6.72 22.79 -9.14
C ASP A 83 -5.59 22.26 -8.26
N GLN A 84 -4.34 22.54 -8.65
CA GLN A 84 -3.62 23.70 -8.08
C GLN A 84 -2.24 23.83 -8.77
N GLN A 85 -2.11 24.97 -9.43
CA GLN A 85 -0.93 25.61 -10.02
C GLN A 85 0.39 25.31 -9.27
N GLU A 86 1.36 24.74 -9.97
CA GLU A 86 2.79 25.03 -9.79
C GLU A 86 3.44 25.08 -11.18
N ASP A 87 2.93 25.98 -12.02
CA ASP A 87 3.59 26.45 -13.25
C ASP A 87 3.38 27.97 -13.28
N LEU A 88 4.11 28.70 -12.42
CA LEU A 88 4.75 30.00 -12.69
C LEU A 88 5.70 30.38 -11.54
#